data_AF-A0A645JAI7-F1
#
_entry.id   AF-A0A645JAI7-F1
#
_cell.length_a   1.000
_cell.length_b   1.000
_cell.length_c   1.000
_cell.angle_alpha   90.00
_cell.angle_beta   90.00
_cell.angle_gamma   90.00
#
_symmetry.space_group_name_H-M   'P 1'
#
loop_
_entity.id
_entity.type
_entity.pdbx_description
1 polymer ?
#
loop_
_entity_poly.entity_id
_entity_poly.type
_entity_poly.pdbx_seq_one_letter_code
_entity_poly.pdbx_strand_id
1 'polypeptide(L)'
;MLHEARGAVSLTDLALAARLLYESCPEIHPALTESVHYGRLRALGLQDDLNYALRPNRLDVVPRYREGLVTWEKTPAHEKENPYA
;
A
#
# COMPACT_ATOMS: atom_id res chain seq x y z
N MET A 1 -25.78 2.58 -0.86
CA MET A 1 -24.63 1.72 -0.51
C MET A 1 -24.23 0.96 -1.75
N LEU A 2 -22.99 1.14 -2.21
CA LEU A 2 -22.46 0.46 -3.39
C LEU A 2 -21.68 -0.76 -2.89
N HIS A 3 -22.37 -1.90 -2.80
CA HIS A 3 -21.70 -3.16 -2.53
C HIS A 3 -21.29 -3.81 -3.85
N GLU A 4 -19.99 -4.02 -4.04
CA GLU A 4 -19.45 -4.87 -5.09
C GLU A 4 -18.86 -6.13 -4.44
N ALA A 5 -19.34 -7.29 -4.88
CA ALA A 5 -18.78 -8.58 -4.52
C ALA A 5 -18.06 -9.14 -5.74
N ARG A 6 -16.73 -9.31 -5.65
CA ARG A 6 -15.96 -10.12 -6.59
C ARG A 6 -15.23 -11.20 -5.80
N GLY A 7 -15.55 -12.46 -6.07
CA GLY A 7 -15.01 -13.60 -5.32
C GLY A 7 -15.55 -13.66 -3.88
N ALA A 8 -14.68 -14.01 -2.92
CA ALA A 8 -15.05 -14.21 -1.52
C ALA A 8 -14.98 -12.94 -0.65
N VAL A 9 -14.60 -11.78 -1.21
CA VAL A 9 -14.41 -10.53 -0.45
C VAL A 9 -15.50 -9.52 -0.83
N SER A 10 -16.16 -8.97 0.19
CA SER A 10 -17.12 -7.87 0.05
C SER A 10 -16.44 -6.56 0.40
N LEU A 11 -16.51 -5.57 -0.51
CA LEU A 11 -15.92 -4.26 -0.28
C LEU A 11 -16.93 -3.32 0.39
N THR A 12 -16.45 -2.55 1.36
CA THR A 12 -17.16 -1.37 1.85
C THR A 12 -17.01 -0.22 0.86
N ASP A 13 -17.85 0.81 0.97
CA ASP A 13 -17.78 2.00 0.09
C ASP A 13 -16.36 2.62 0.10
N LEU A 14 -15.67 2.65 1.26
CA LEU A 14 -14.31 3.17 1.37
C LEU A 14 -13.28 2.25 0.68
N ALA A 15 -13.43 0.94 0.83
CA ALA A 15 -12.54 -0.02 0.16
C ALA A 15 -12.73 0.03 -1.36
N LEU A 16 -13.97 0.20 -1.83
CA LEU A 16 -14.28 0.40 -3.24
C LEU A 16 -13.67 1.72 -3.76
N ALA A 17 -13.82 2.82 -3.02
CA ALA A 17 -13.22 4.10 -3.41
C ALA A 17 -11.68 4.02 -3.48
N ALA A 18 -11.04 3.38 -2.49
CA ALA A 18 -9.59 3.18 -2.49
C ALA A 18 -9.12 2.33 -3.68
N ARG A 19 -9.85 1.25 -4.00
CA ARG A 19 -9.58 0.41 -5.16
C ARG A 19 -9.69 1.18 -6.47
N LEU A 20 -10.78 1.93 -6.66
CA LEU A 20 -10.99 2.75 -7.86
C LEU A 20 -9.87 3.78 -8.03
N LEU A 21 -9.46 4.44 -6.94
CA LEU A 21 -8.33 5.37 -6.97
C LEU A 21 -7.03 4.65 -7.36
N TYR A 22 -6.74 3.52 -6.73
CA TYR A 22 -5.55 2.73 -7.01
C TYR A 22 -5.49 2.25 -8.47
N GLU A 23 -6.59 1.69 -9.00
CA GLU A 23 -6.69 1.22 -10.39
C GLU A 23 -6.61 2.35 -11.42
N SER A 24 -7.00 3.58 -11.05
CA SER A 24 -6.87 4.75 -11.92
C SER A 24 -5.43 5.26 -12.08
N CYS A 25 -4.49 4.74 -11.28
CA CYS A 25 -3.09 5.16 -11.27
C CYS A 25 -2.17 4.01 -11.71
N PRO A 26 -1.62 4.04 -12.94
CA PRO A 26 -0.72 2.99 -13.45
C PRO A 26 0.54 2.81 -12.59
N GLU A 27 0.99 3.90 -11.96
CA GLU A 27 2.13 3.92 -11.06
C GLU A 27 1.76 4.70 -9.78
N ILE A 28 2.11 4.15 -8.62
CA ILE A 28 1.78 4.75 -7.31
C ILE A 28 2.55 6.05 -7.06
N HIS A 29 3.77 6.16 -7.61
CA HIS A 29 4.66 7.27 -7.30
C HIS A 29 4.12 8.60 -7.86
N PRO A 30 3.71 8.71 -9.15
CA PRO A 30 3.02 9.91 -9.65
C PRO A 30 1.73 10.24 -8.91
N ALA A 31 0.97 9.23 -8.45
CA ALA A 31 -0.28 9.48 -7.71
C ALA A 31 -0.05 10.22 -6.38
N LEU A 32 1.11 10.01 -5.76
CA LEU A 32 1.44 10.58 -4.45
C LEU A 32 2.14 11.94 -4.53
N THR A 33 2.59 12.39 -5.71
CA THR A 33 3.27 13.70 -5.86
C THR A 33 2.37 14.87 -5.50
N GLU A 34 1.06 14.70 -5.69
CA GLU A 34 0.02 15.68 -5.38
C GLU A 34 -0.32 15.75 -3.89
N SER A 35 0.21 14.82 -3.08
CA SER A 35 -0.03 14.85 -1.64
C SER A 35 0.79 15.94 -0.94
N VAL A 36 0.16 16.61 0.04
CA VAL A 36 0.83 17.60 0.89
C VAL A 36 2.07 17.01 1.58
N HIS A 37 2.00 15.74 1.97
CA HIS A 37 3.10 15.07 2.68
C HIS A 37 4.29 14.79 1.77
N TYR A 38 4.07 14.37 0.52
CA TYR A 38 5.14 14.21 -0.46
C TYR A 38 5.91 15.51 -0.67
N GLY A 39 5.21 16.63 -0.80
CA GLY A 39 5.82 17.97 -0.91
C GLY A 39 6.71 18.31 0.30
N ARG A 40 6.27 17.98 1.52
CA ARG A 40 7.07 18.19 2.74
C ARG A 40 8.34 17.35 2.76
N LEU A 41 8.25 16.06 2.43
CA LEU A 41 9.42 15.17 2.39
C LEU A 41 10.45 15.63 1.36
N ARG A 42 9.99 16.09 0.18
CA ARG A 42 10.89 16.69 -0.82
C ARG A 42 11.55 17.98 -0.34
N ALA A 43 10.81 18.85 0.34
CA ALA A 43 11.34 20.11 0.88
C ALA A 43 12.41 19.87 1.96
N LEU A 44 12.36 18.73 2.65
CA LEU A 44 13.36 18.30 3.63
C LEU A 44 14.57 17.57 3.01
N GLY A 45 14.60 17.35 1.70
CA GLY A 45 15.70 16.62 1.04
C GLY A 45 15.60 15.09 1.18
N LEU A 46 14.42 14.53 1.47
CA LEU A 46 14.20 13.10 1.73
C LEU A 46 13.77 12.31 0.47
N GLN A 47 14.34 12.66 -0.69
CA GLN A 47 14.01 12.03 -1.97
C GLN A 47 14.37 10.54 -1.98
N ASP A 48 15.45 10.13 -1.33
CA ASP A 48 15.85 8.72 -1.26
C ASP A 48 14.87 7.89 -0.42
N ASP A 49 14.32 8.45 0.65
CA ASP A 49 13.28 7.80 1.47
C ASP A 49 11.99 7.60 0.68
N LEU A 50 11.57 8.62 -0.09
CA LEU A 50 10.44 8.51 -1.01
C LEU A 50 10.67 7.39 -2.04
N ASN A 51 11.84 7.38 -2.66
CA ASN A 51 12.22 6.36 -3.63
C ASN A 51 12.32 4.95 -3.02
N TYR A 52 12.67 4.83 -1.74
CA TYR A 52 12.73 3.56 -1.03
C TYR A 52 11.33 3.06 -0.68
N ALA A 53 10.52 3.91 -0.05
CA ALA A 53 9.21 3.56 0.49
C ALA A 53 8.18 3.24 -0.59
N LEU A 54 8.32 3.83 -1.78
CA LEU A 54 7.38 3.66 -2.88
C LEU A 54 7.71 2.49 -3.82
N ARG A 55 8.64 1.60 -3.44
CA ARG A 55 8.95 0.37 -4.18
C ARG A 55 8.05 -0.78 -3.70
N PRO A 56 7.13 -1.28 -4.56
CA PRO A 56 6.30 -2.43 -4.20
C PRO A 56 7.16 -3.68 -3.92
N ASN A 57 6.72 -4.51 -2.97
CA ASN A 57 7.27 -5.84 -2.68
C ASN A 57 8.78 -5.90 -2.44
N ARG A 58 9.35 -4.84 -1.84
CA ARG A 58 10.79 -4.77 -1.57
C ARG A 58 11.26 -5.79 -0.52
N LEU A 59 10.39 -6.12 0.44
CA LEU A 59 10.73 -6.96 1.59
C LEU A 59 9.90 -8.24 1.58
N ASP A 60 10.52 -9.35 2.01
CA ASP A 60 9.88 -10.66 2.16
C ASP A 60 9.49 -10.94 3.63
N VAL A 61 9.03 -9.90 4.32
CA VAL A 61 8.61 -9.99 5.72
C VAL A 61 7.33 -9.22 5.98
N VAL A 62 6.51 -9.74 6.90
CA VAL A 62 5.29 -9.09 7.39
C VAL A 62 5.46 -8.76 8.88
N PRO A 63 5.40 -7.48 9.28
CA PRO A 63 5.42 -7.12 10.69
C PRO A 63 4.07 -7.46 11.35
N ARG A 64 4.11 -8.10 12.52
CA ARG A 64 2.97 -8.34 13.40
C ARG A 64 3.13 -7.54 14.69
N TYR A 65 2.05 -6.86 15.09
CA TYR A 65 1.94 -6.24 16.40
C TYR A 65 1.28 -7.21 17.39
N ARG A 66 1.94 -7.49 18.51
CA ARG A 66 1.38 -8.27 19.63
C ARG A 66 1.95 -7.75 20.94
N GLU A 67 1.07 -7.39 21.87
CA GLU A 67 1.42 -7.03 23.26
C GLU A 67 2.50 -5.93 23.36
N GLY A 68 2.37 -4.88 22.55
CA GLY A 68 3.32 -3.76 22.55
C GLY A 68 4.61 -4.01 21.77
N LEU A 69 4.79 -5.20 21.19
CA LEU A 69 5.96 -5.56 20.40
C LEU A 69 5.61 -5.69 18.92
N VAL A 70 6.51 -5.22 18.06
CA VAL A 70 6.50 -5.49 16.62
C VAL A 70 7.52 -6.56 16.32
N THR A 71 7.05 -7.74 15.94
CA THR A 71 7.87 -8.87 15.47
C THR A 71 7.66 -9.06 13.99
N TRP A 72 8.59 -9.70 13.27
CA TRP A 72 8.41 -10.00 11.84
C TRP A 72 8.36 -11.50 11.58
N GLU A 73 7.68 -11.87 10.51
CA GLU A 73 7.67 -13.21 9.94
C GLU A 73 7.90 -13.18 8.44
N LYS A 74 8.22 -14.32 7.84
CA LYS A 74 8.35 -14.42 6.38
C LYS A 74 7.00 -14.26 5.70
N THR A 75 6.97 -13.55 4.59
CA THR A 75 5.77 -13.43 3.76
C THR A 75 5.33 -14.82 3.27
N PRO A 76 4.05 -15.22 3.46
CA PRO A 76 3.53 -16.47 2.95
C PRO A 76 3.72 -16.59 1.44
N ALA A 77 4.00 -17.79 0.94
CA ALA A 77 4.27 -18.00 -0.48
C ALA A 77 3.12 -17.56 -1.41
N HIS A 78 1.87 -17.64 -0.95
CA HIS A 78 0.68 -17.26 -1.72
C HIS A 78 0.48 -15.75 -1.87
N GLU A 79 1.06 -14.93 -0.99
CA GLU A 79 0.99 -13.46 -1.06
C GLU A 79 2.06 -12.88 -2.01
N LYS A 80 2.99 -13.71 -2.51
CA LYS A 80 4.02 -13.28 -3.46
C LYS A 80 3.52 -13.18 -4.89
N GLU A 81 2.43 -13.88 -5.22
CA GLU A 81 1.90 -13.98 -6.58
C GLU A 81 0.87 -12.91 -6.91
N ASN A 82 0.30 -12.26 -5.89
CA ASN A 82 -0.56 -11.10 -6.08
C ASN A 82 -0.20 -10.04 -5.04
N PRO A 83 0.53 -8.98 -5.43
CA PRO A 83 0.94 -7.94 -4.50
C PRO A 83 -0.22 -7.09 -3.96
N TYR A 84 -1.44 -7.34 -4.45
CA TYR A 84 -2.67 -6.65 -4.09
C TYR A 84 -3.88 -7.62 -3.96
N ALA A 85 -3.65 -8.92 -3.68
CA ALA A 85 -4.71 -9.90 -3.34
C ALA A 85 -5.35 -9.58 -1.99
#